data_AF-A0A976LS50-F1
#
_entry.id   AF-A0A976LS50-F1
#
_cell.length_a   1.000
_cell.length_b   1.000
_cell.length_c   1.000
_cell.angle_alpha   90.00
_cell.angle_beta   90.00
_cell.angle_gamma   90.00
#
_symmetry.space_group_name_H-M   'P 1'
#
loop_
_entity.id
_entity.type
_entity.pdbx_description
1 polymer ?
#
loop_
_entity_poly.entity_id
_entity_poly.type
_entity_poly.pdbx_seq_one_letter_code
_entity_poly.pdbx_strand_id
1 'polypeptide(L)'
;MQDKSQQDKVWSGRFNEPVSELVKRYTASVDFDKRLAAFDIQGSLAHSKMLGAQGIISQADVAAIATGLNEILQEIQAGQFEWRLDLEDVHLNIEKRLTDKIGDAGKRLHTGR
;
A
#
# COMPACT_ATOMS: atom_id res chain seq x y z
N MET A 1 -2.54 36.04 -8.15
CA MET A 1 -1.57 34.97 -7.87
C MET A 1 -2.36 33.82 -7.29
N GLN A 2 -2.58 32.75 -8.07
CA GLN A 2 -3.29 31.57 -7.61
C GLN A 2 -2.31 30.74 -6.78
N ASP A 3 -2.57 30.63 -5.49
CA ASP A 3 -1.76 29.85 -4.57
C ASP A 3 -2.08 28.36 -4.77
N LYS A 4 -1.13 27.66 -5.40
CA LYS A 4 -1.08 26.21 -5.48
C LYS A 4 -0.25 25.72 -4.30
N SER A 5 -0.87 25.17 -3.27
CA SER A 5 -0.42 23.96 -2.56
C SER A 5 -1.10 23.83 -1.20
N GLN A 6 -2.16 23.03 -1.15
CA GLN A 6 -2.57 22.37 0.10
C GLN A 6 -3.33 21.11 -0.30
N GLN A 7 -2.61 20.19 -0.96
CA GLN A 7 -2.88 18.77 -0.77
C GLN A 7 -2.23 18.39 0.56
N ASP A 8 -2.77 18.91 1.66
CA ASP A 8 -2.47 18.34 2.96
C ASP A 8 -2.94 16.90 2.91
N LYS A 9 -1.97 15.99 2.97
CA LYS A 9 -2.14 14.55 2.91
C LYS A 9 -3.19 14.13 3.92
N VAL A 10 -4.39 13.94 3.42
CA VAL A 10 -5.57 13.51 4.15
C VAL A 10 -5.33 12.07 4.63
N TRP A 11 -4.96 11.92 5.91
CA TRP A 11 -4.63 10.64 6.57
C TRP A 11 -5.73 9.59 6.42
N SER A 12 -6.99 10.05 6.39
CA SER A 12 -8.11 9.27 5.88
C SER A 12 -9.04 10.25 5.20
N GLY A 13 -9.62 9.89 4.04
CA GLY A 13 -10.52 10.75 3.23
C GLY A 13 -11.77 11.28 3.94
N ARG A 14 -11.84 11.14 5.27
CA ARG A 14 -12.92 11.50 6.18
C ARG A 14 -12.63 12.77 7.00
N PHE A 15 -11.40 13.29 7.02
CA PHE A 15 -11.03 14.48 7.81
C PHE A 15 -10.68 15.68 6.95
N ASN A 16 -11.07 16.87 7.41
CA ASN A 16 -10.79 18.14 6.75
C ASN A 16 -9.53 18.85 7.29
N GLU A 17 -8.93 18.33 8.36
CA GLU A 17 -7.72 18.89 8.98
C GLU A 17 -6.58 17.87 8.99
N PRO A 18 -5.32 18.31 8.83
CA PRO A 18 -4.17 17.42 8.86
C PRO A 18 -3.98 16.82 10.27
N VAL A 19 -3.66 15.52 10.31
CA VAL A 19 -3.32 14.83 11.56
C VAL A 19 -2.02 15.39 12.12
N SER A 20 -2.01 15.71 13.42
CA SER A 20 -0.81 16.26 14.08
C SER A 20 0.36 15.27 14.05
N GLU A 21 1.58 15.79 13.94
CA GLU A 21 2.81 14.99 13.90
C GLU A 21 3.00 14.10 15.14
N LEU A 22 2.41 14.51 16.28
CA LEU A 22 2.40 13.70 17.50
C LEU A 22 1.52 12.47 17.33
N VAL A 23 0.31 12.64 16.78
CA VAL A 23 -0.62 11.52 16.56
C VAL A 23 -0.03 10.55 15.55
N LYS A 24 0.52 11.04 14.43
CA LYS A 24 1.16 10.17 13.43
C LYS A 24 2.24 9.27 14.03
N ARG A 25 3.14 9.85 14.82
CA ARG A 25 4.22 9.09 15.50
C ARG A 25 3.69 8.14 16.55
N TYR A 26 2.60 8.48 17.22
CA TYR A 26 2.00 7.64 18.25
C TYR A 26 1.24 6.44 17.66
N THR A 27 0.60 6.62 16.50
CA THR A 27 -0.23 5.57 15.89
C THR A 27 0.52 4.72 14.87
N ALA A 28 1.59 5.24 14.26
CA ALA A 28 2.35 4.49 13.27
C ALA A 28 3.00 3.23 13.87
N SER A 29 2.82 2.10 13.19
CA SER A 29 3.40 0.81 13.53
C SER A 29 4.55 0.38 12.62
N VAL A 30 4.76 1.10 11.50
CA VAL A 30 5.73 0.73 10.45
C VAL A 30 7.14 0.40 10.97
N ASP A 31 7.59 1.09 12.02
CA ASP A 31 8.92 0.89 12.58
C ASP A 31 9.14 -0.52 13.15
N PHE A 32 8.06 -1.18 13.61
CA PHE A 32 8.13 -2.53 14.16
C PHE A 32 7.36 -3.58 13.35
N ASP A 33 6.30 -3.23 12.63
CA ASP A 33 5.48 -4.18 11.88
C ASP A 33 6.04 -4.50 10.48
N LYS A 34 6.98 -3.71 9.94
CA LYS A 34 7.65 -3.98 8.65
C LYS A 34 8.29 -5.36 8.56
N ARG A 35 8.60 -5.98 9.71
CA ARG A 35 9.04 -7.39 9.80
C ARG A 35 8.00 -8.38 9.25
N LEU A 36 6.74 -7.97 9.15
CA LEU A 36 5.62 -8.76 8.64
C LEU A 36 5.43 -8.65 7.12
N ALA A 37 6.24 -7.84 6.42
CA ALA A 37 6.05 -7.55 5.01
C ALA A 37 5.95 -8.79 4.10
N ALA A 38 6.78 -9.81 4.35
CA ALA A 38 6.73 -11.06 3.58
C ALA A 38 5.37 -11.79 3.73
N PHE A 39 4.78 -11.74 4.92
CA PHE A 39 3.49 -12.36 5.20
C PHE A 39 2.33 -11.54 4.63
N ASP A 40 2.40 -10.21 4.71
CA ASP A 40 1.42 -9.32 4.06
C ASP A 40 1.40 -9.53 2.55
N ILE A 41 2.57 -9.62 1.92
CA ILE A 41 2.71 -9.91 0.48
C ILE A 41 2.12 -11.28 0.14
N GLN A 42 2.42 -12.30 0.94
CA GLN A 42 1.88 -13.64 0.73
C GLN A 42 0.35 -13.67 0.84
N GLY A 43 -0.22 -13.00 1.84
CA GLY A 43 -1.67 -12.85 1.99
C GLY A 43 -2.30 -12.10 0.81
N SER A 44 -1.65 -11.03 0.36
CA SER A 44 -2.06 -10.23 -0.79
C SER A 44 -2.04 -11.02 -2.11
N LEU A 45 -1.05 -11.90 -2.31
CA LEU A 45 -1.00 -12.82 -3.44
C LEU A 45 -2.13 -13.85 -3.41
N ALA A 46 -2.47 -14.37 -2.23
CA ALA A 46 -3.60 -15.30 -2.09
C ALA A 46 -4.94 -14.60 -2.38
N HIS A 47 -5.10 -13.38 -1.86
CA HIS A 47 -6.30 -12.57 -2.07
C HIS A 47 -6.48 -12.20 -3.54
N SER A 48 -5.44 -11.74 -4.23
CA SER A 48 -5.52 -11.40 -5.66
C SER A 48 -5.93 -12.60 -6.53
N LYS A 49 -5.38 -13.78 -6.24
CA LYS A 49 -5.79 -15.04 -6.90
C LYS A 49 -7.26 -15.36 -6.67
N MET A 50 -7.74 -15.20 -5.44
CA MET A 50 -9.15 -15.41 -5.11
C MET A 50 -10.04 -14.42 -5.86
N LEU A 51 -9.72 -13.12 -5.88
CA LEU A 51 -10.46 -12.11 -6.63
C LEU A 51 -10.54 -12.43 -8.13
N GLY A 52 -9.43 -12.88 -8.71
CA GLY A 52 -9.40 -13.33 -10.11
C GLY A 52 -10.24 -14.57 -10.36
N ALA A 53 -10.24 -15.54 -9.45
CA ALA A 53 -11.06 -16.74 -9.54
C ALA A 53 -12.57 -16.43 -9.44
N GLN A 54 -12.94 -15.40 -8.66
CA GLN A 54 -14.32 -14.91 -8.57
C GLN A 54 -14.72 -13.98 -9.73
N GLY A 55 -13.79 -13.64 -10.63
CA GLY A 55 -14.04 -12.71 -11.74
C GLY A 55 -14.21 -11.25 -11.30
N ILE A 56 -13.79 -10.89 -10.08
CA ILE A 56 -13.86 -9.52 -9.55
C ILE A 56 -12.79 -8.64 -10.20
N ILE A 57 -11.62 -9.22 -10.51
CA ILE A 57 -10.54 -8.58 -11.26
C ILE A 57 -10.14 -9.44 -12.45
N SER A 58 -9.56 -8.82 -13.47
CA SER A 58 -9.11 -9.54 -14.66
C SER A 58 -7.90 -10.42 -14.34
N GLN A 59 -7.69 -11.52 -15.08
CA GLN A 59 -6.48 -12.34 -14.95
C GLN A 59 -5.19 -11.55 -15.29
N ALA A 60 -5.31 -10.52 -16.12
CA ALA A 60 -4.22 -9.57 -16.37
C ALA A 60 -3.88 -8.77 -15.11
N ASP A 61 -4.88 -8.28 -14.37
CA ASP A 61 -4.67 -7.60 -13.09
C ASP A 61 -4.04 -8.54 -12.05
N VAL A 62 -4.50 -9.80 -11.97
CA VAL A 62 -3.89 -10.81 -11.08
C VAL A 62 -2.40 -10.98 -11.36
N ALA A 63 -2.03 -11.12 -12.64
CA ALA A 63 -0.63 -11.27 -13.05
C ALA A 63 0.20 -10.01 -12.77
N ALA A 64 -0.36 -8.82 -13.02
CA ALA A 64 0.29 -7.54 -12.72
C ALA A 64 0.53 -7.37 -11.21
N ILE A 65 -0.49 -7.66 -10.38
CA ILE A 65 -0.38 -7.63 -8.92
C ILE A 65 0.68 -8.63 -8.45
N ALA A 66 0.66 -9.86 -8.94
CA ALA A 66 1.62 -10.88 -8.53
C ALA A 66 3.07 -10.49 -8.88
N THR A 67 3.27 -9.93 -10.07
CA THR A 67 4.59 -9.44 -10.49
C THR A 67 5.04 -8.27 -9.61
N GLY A 68 4.19 -7.26 -9.43
CA GLY A 68 4.50 -6.08 -8.62
C GLY A 68 4.80 -6.41 -7.16
N LEU A 69 4.03 -7.33 -6.54
CA LEU A 69 4.27 -7.77 -5.17
C LEU A 69 5.59 -8.53 -5.01
N ASN A 70 5.97 -9.36 -5.99
CA ASN A 70 7.26 -10.06 -5.96
C ASN A 70 8.44 -9.10 -6.12
N GLU A 71 8.33 -8.10 -7.00
CA GLU A 71 9.33 -7.04 -7.12
C GLU A 71 9.47 -6.25 -5.81
N ILE A 72 8.35 -5.90 -5.17
CA ILE A 72 8.37 -5.22 -3.86
C ILE A 72 9.06 -6.07 -2.80
N LEU A 73 8.79 -7.38 -2.77
CA LEU A 73 9.46 -8.28 -1.84
C LEU A 73 10.98 -8.29 -2.06
N GLN A 74 11.43 -8.27 -3.32
CA GLN A 74 12.86 -8.17 -3.67
C GLN A 74 13.46 -6.84 -3.23
N GLU A 75 12.76 -5.72 -3.45
CA GLU A 75 13.18 -4.38 -2.99
C GLU A 75 13.35 -4.36 -1.46
N ILE A 76 12.43 -4.98 -0.72
CA ILE A 76 12.49 -5.08 0.75
C ILE A 76 13.68 -5.93 1.19
N GLN A 77 13.88 -7.11 0.58
CA GLN A 77 14.98 -8.02 0.91
C GLN A 77 16.36 -7.42 0.58
N ALA A 78 16.44 -6.60 -0.47
CA ALA A 78 17.65 -5.88 -0.85
C ALA A 78 17.91 -4.63 0.02
N GLY A 79 17.00 -4.28 0.94
CA GLY A 79 17.10 -3.05 1.74
C GLY A 79 16.90 -1.77 0.92
N GLN A 80 16.29 -1.87 -0.25
CA GLN A 80 16.06 -0.75 -1.19
C GLN A 80 14.65 -0.15 -1.05
N PHE A 81 13.76 -0.80 -0.31
CA PHE A 81 12.41 -0.30 -0.06
C PHE A 81 12.42 0.86 0.95
N GLU A 82 11.89 2.00 0.54
CA GLU A 82 11.76 3.19 1.39
C GLU A 82 10.48 3.11 2.23
N TRP A 83 10.62 2.81 3.52
CA TRP A 83 9.52 2.84 4.48
C TRP A 83 9.17 4.27 4.87
N ARG A 84 7.88 4.60 4.82
CA ARG A 84 7.38 5.94 5.12
C ARG A 84 6.49 5.91 6.34
N LEU A 85 6.85 6.70 7.36
CA LEU A 85 6.06 6.90 8.57
C LEU A 85 4.69 7.53 8.28
N ASP A 86 4.62 8.38 7.25
CA ASP A 86 3.39 8.95 6.71
C ASP A 86 2.38 7.88 6.22
N LEU A 87 2.84 6.65 5.98
CA LEU A 87 2.02 5.52 5.54
C LEU A 87 1.79 4.52 6.69
N GLU A 88 1.65 5.02 7.93
CA GLU A 88 1.23 4.36 9.17
C GLU A 88 1.83 2.98 9.49
N ASP A 89 1.57 1.97 8.67
CA ASP A 89 1.85 0.55 8.87
C ASP A 89 2.51 -0.12 7.65
N VAL A 90 2.85 -1.39 7.78
CA VAL A 90 3.42 -2.21 6.68
C VAL A 90 2.48 -2.32 5.48
N HIS A 91 1.17 -2.35 5.71
CA HIS A 91 0.14 -2.62 4.70
C HIS A 91 0.00 -1.45 3.73
N LEU A 92 -0.15 -0.23 4.24
CA LEU A 92 -0.28 0.99 3.44
C LEU A 92 1.01 1.31 2.69
N ASN A 93 2.18 0.99 3.26
CA ASN A 93 3.45 1.10 2.56
C ASN A 93 3.50 0.20 1.31
N ILE A 94 3.12 -1.08 1.45
CA ILE A 94 3.09 -2.04 0.34
C ILE A 94 2.01 -1.67 -0.68
N GLU A 95 0.80 -1.32 -0.24
CA GLU A 95 -0.32 -0.91 -1.12
C GLU A 95 0.05 0.32 -1.95
N LYS A 96 0.65 1.33 -1.30
CA LYS A 96 1.09 2.55 -1.98
C LYS A 96 2.16 2.23 -3.01
N ARG A 97 3.17 1.43 -2.65
CA ARG A 97 4.23 1.04 -3.59
C ARG A 97 3.68 0.23 -4.76
N LEU A 98 2.74 -0.68 -4.51
CA LEU A 98 2.09 -1.47 -5.56
C LEU A 98 1.29 -0.57 -6.51
N THR A 99 0.47 0.34 -5.98
CA THR A 99 -0.28 1.31 -6.78
C THR A 99 0.64 2.21 -7.61
N ASP A 100 1.76 2.66 -7.05
CA ASP A 100 2.74 3.47 -7.77
C ASP A 100 3.42 2.68 -8.91
N LYS A 101 3.57 1.36 -8.77
CA LYS A 101 4.14 0.47 -9.81
C LYS A 101 3.17 0.12 -10.92
N ILE A 102 1.93 -0.27 -10.58
CA ILE A 102 0.99 -0.90 -11.53
C ILE A 102 -0.33 -0.14 -11.70
N GLY A 103 -0.45 1.05 -11.10
CA GLY A 103 -1.62 1.92 -11.23
C GLY A 103 -2.88 1.30 -10.65
N ASP A 104 -3.99 1.42 -11.39
CA ASP A 104 -5.32 1.03 -10.91
C ASP A 104 -5.46 -0.47 -10.63
N ALA A 105 -4.65 -1.33 -11.27
CA ALA A 105 -4.60 -2.75 -10.94
C ALA A 105 -4.22 -2.98 -9.46
N GLY A 106 -3.29 -2.16 -8.92
CA GLY A 106 -2.86 -2.23 -7.52
C GLY A 106 -3.99 -1.85 -6.56
N LYS A 107 -4.76 -0.80 -6.88
CA LYS A 107 -5.90 -0.36 -6.06
C LYS A 107 -6.99 -1.43 -5.94
N ARG A 108 -7.21 -2.23 -6.99
CA ARG A 108 -8.25 -3.27 -6.99
C ARG A 108 -7.98 -4.39 -6.00
N LEU A 109 -6.73 -4.59 -5.58
CA LEU A 109 -6.36 -5.62 -4.61
C LEU A 109 -7.14 -5.50 -3.29
N HIS A 110 -7.48 -4.30 -2.83
CA HIS A 110 -8.19 -4.09 -1.57
C HIS A 110 -9.70 -4.29 -1.66
N THR A 111 -10.21 -4.77 -2.81
CA THR A 111 -11.63 -5.09 -2.93
C THR A 111 -11.98 -6.23 -1.98
N GLY A 112 -12.90 -5.98 -1.05
CA GLY A 112 -13.37 -6.98 -0.09
C GLY A 112 -12.37 -7.31 1.03
N ARG A 113 -11.41 -6.41 1.32
CA ARG A 113 -10.44 -6.53 2.41
C ARG A 113 -10.47 -5.30 3.31
#